data_AF-A0A820IQU9-F1
#
_entry.id   AF-A0A820IQU9-F1
#
_cell.length_a   1.000
_cell.length_b   1.000
_cell.length_c   1.000
_cell.angle_alpha   90.00
_cell.angle_beta   90.00
_cell.angle_gamma   90.00
#
_symmetry.space_group_name_H-M   'P 1'
#
loop_
_entity.id
_entity.type
_entity.pdbx_description
1 polymer ?
#
loop_
_entity_poly.entity_id
_entity_poly.type
_entity_poly.pdbx_seq_one_letter_code
_entity_poly.pdbx_strand_id
1 'polypeptide(L)'
;SLSIREFWGRRYNRITNTILKQSIFEPLRSQFLSPTISALITFIISGLMHVHVAFVIFDDLSTLFPTFCFFFLHGIACCVEANTNMQFDEHVRWVLTHIFLLITAPLMIGPFIKEGSVFLKLNPPPLFDNEWIPKLPLPNFCP
;
A
#
# COMPACT_ATOMS: atom_id res chain seq x y z
N SER A 1 -7.24 -10.13 -8.60
CA SER A 1 -8.24 -10.45 -7.55
C SER A 1 -9.62 -10.11 -8.07
N LEU A 2 -10.66 -10.81 -7.62
CA LEU A 2 -12.06 -10.57 -8.03
C LEU A 2 -12.85 -9.76 -7.00
N SER A 3 -12.23 -9.39 -5.89
CA SER A 3 -12.77 -8.48 -4.88
C SER A 3 -11.61 -7.86 -4.09
N ILE A 4 -11.83 -6.70 -3.49
CA ILE A 4 -10.86 -6.04 -2.60
C ILE A 4 -10.65 -6.85 -1.33
N ARG A 5 -11.70 -7.49 -0.79
CA ARG A 5 -11.60 -8.45 0.31
C ARG A 5 -10.70 -9.64 -0.03
N GLU A 6 -10.81 -10.20 -1.23
CA GLU A 6 -9.95 -11.30 -1.67
C GLU A 6 -8.50 -10.84 -1.80
N PHE A 7 -8.28 -9.65 -2.37
CA PHE A 7 -6.95 -9.06 -2.49
C PHE A 7 -6.26 -8.97 -1.13
N TRP A 8 -6.85 -8.28 -0.15
CA TRP A 8 -6.25 -8.09 1.18
C TRP A 8 -6.25 -9.35 2.04
N GLY A 9 -7.28 -10.18 1.94
CA GLY A 9 -7.48 -11.32 2.81
C GLY A 9 -6.71 -12.57 2.41
N ARG A 10 -6.28 -12.69 1.14
CA ARG A 10 -5.71 -13.95 0.62
C ARG A 10 -4.50 -13.79 -0.31
N ARG A 11 -4.37 -12.66 -1.01
CA ARG A 11 -3.37 -12.53 -2.09
C ARG A 11 -2.24 -11.57 -1.75
N TYR A 12 -2.55 -10.42 -1.17
CA TYR A 12 -1.57 -9.41 -0.82
C TYR A 12 -0.97 -9.71 0.55
N ASN A 13 0.37 -9.71 0.61
CA ASN A 13 1.19 -9.81 1.82
C ASN A 13 0.59 -10.71 2.93
N ARG A 14 0.61 -12.02 2.68
CA ARG A 14 0.01 -13.04 3.57
C ARG A 14 0.60 -13.03 4.98
N ILE A 15 1.87 -12.64 5.12
CA ILE A 15 2.54 -12.56 6.43
C ILE A 15 1.89 -11.44 7.26
N THR A 16 1.84 -10.22 6.73
CA THR A 16 1.19 -9.09 7.40
C THR A 16 -0.29 -9.36 7.66
N ASN A 17 -1.00 -9.98 6.70
CA ASN A 17 -2.38 -10.40 6.91
C ASN A 17 -2.53 -11.36 8.10
N THR A 18 -1.66 -12.37 8.19
CA THR A 18 -1.70 -13.36 9.29
C THR A 18 -1.46 -12.71 10.64
N ILE A 19 -0.45 -11.83 10.72
CA ILE A 19 -0.13 -11.10 11.96
C ILE A 19 -1.31 -10.23 12.39
N LEU A 20 -1.83 -9.37 11.51
CA LEU A 20 -2.96 -8.50 11.84
C LEU A 20 -4.22 -9.31 12.18
N LYS A 21 -4.42 -10.46 11.51
CA LYS A 21 -5.53 -11.35 11.80
C LYS A 21 -5.47 -11.90 13.22
N GLN A 22 -4.30 -12.42 13.62
CA GLN A 22 -4.11 -13.05 14.93
C GLN A 22 -4.04 -12.01 16.06
N SER A 23 -3.39 -10.88 15.83
CA SER A 23 -3.15 -9.87 16.86
C SER A 23 -4.31 -8.90 17.07
N ILE A 24 -5.14 -8.65 16.04
CA ILE A 24 -6.19 -7.61 16.08
C ILE A 24 -7.55 -8.20 15.73
N PHE A 25 -7.69 -8.79 14.55
CA PHE A 25 -9.00 -9.17 14.03
C PHE A 25 -9.71 -10.24 14.86
N GLU A 26 -9.05 -11.38 15.13
CA GLU A 26 -9.66 -12.49 15.87
C GLU A 26 -9.98 -12.13 17.33
N PRO A 27 -9.10 -11.44 18.09
CA PRO A 27 -9.46 -10.94 19.42
C PRO A 27 -10.70 -10.04 19.41
N LEU A 28 -10.78 -9.08 18.49
CA LEU A 28 -11.93 -8.16 18.41
C LEU A 28 -13.21 -8.87 18.00
N ARG A 29 -13.13 -9.76 17.00
CA ARG A 29 -14.28 -10.51 16.49
C ARG A 29 -14.83 -11.51 17.51
N SER A 30 -13.97 -12.17 18.26
CA SER A 30 -14.39 -13.22 19.21
C SER A 30 -15.02 -12.67 20.48
N GLN A 31 -14.62 -11.48 20.91
CA GLN A 31 -14.99 -10.96 22.23
C GLN A 31 -15.98 -9.78 22.18
N PHE A 32 -15.93 -8.93 21.15
CA PHE A 32 -16.56 -7.61 21.24
C PHE A 32 -17.39 -7.18 20.03
N LEU A 33 -16.99 -7.55 18.81
CA LEU A 33 -17.45 -6.86 17.60
C LEU A 33 -17.84 -7.79 16.46
N SER A 34 -18.69 -7.28 15.55
CA SER A 34 -19.04 -8.01 14.33
C SER A 34 -17.81 -8.17 13.41
N PRO A 35 -17.76 -9.21 12.56
CA PRO A 35 -16.63 -9.42 11.65
C PRO A 35 -16.32 -8.20 10.77
N THR A 36 -17.35 -7.48 10.34
CA THR A 36 -17.21 -6.26 9.54
C THR A 36 -16.51 -5.15 10.33
N ILE A 37 -16.96 -4.89 11.56
CA ILE A 37 -16.37 -3.83 12.39
C ILE A 37 -14.93 -4.20 12.79
N SER A 38 -14.68 -5.46 13.16
CA SER A 38 -13.34 -5.96 13.47
C SER A 38 -12.38 -5.79 12.28
N ALA A 39 -12.85 -6.04 11.06
CA ALA A 39 -12.05 -5.82 9.85
C ALA A 39 -11.74 -4.33 9.66
N LEU A 40 -12.73 -3.44 9.81
CA LEU A 40 -12.52 -2.00 9.67
C LEU A 40 -11.49 -1.47 10.69
N ILE A 41 -11.59 -1.88 11.96
CA ILE A 41 -10.61 -1.51 12.99
C ILE A 41 -9.22 -2.04 12.65
N THR A 42 -9.13 -3.25 12.12
CA THR A 42 -7.85 -3.82 11.67
C THR A 42 -7.21 -2.97 10.57
N PHE A 43 -8.01 -2.46 9.62
CA PHE A 43 -7.54 -1.52 8.59
C PHE A 43 -7.11 -0.18 9.18
N ILE A 44 -7.85 0.36 10.16
CA ILE A 44 -7.49 1.61 10.84
C ILE A 44 -6.13 1.46 11.55
N ILE A 45 -5.94 0.38 12.32
CA ILE A 45 -4.67 0.14 13.02
C ILE A 45 -3.53 -0.07 12.01
N SER A 46 -3.77 -0.83 10.94
CA SER A 46 -2.79 -0.97 9.87
C SER A 46 -2.43 0.38 9.24
N GLY A 47 -3.41 1.25 9.01
CA GLY A 47 -3.21 2.61 8.52
C GLY A 47 -2.36 3.45 9.46
N LEU A 48 -2.64 3.41 10.77
CA LEU A 48 -1.83 4.12 11.78
C LEU A 48 -0.39 3.61 11.83
N MET A 49 -0.17 2.29 11.69
CA MET A 49 1.19 1.75 11.59
C MET A 49 1.93 2.28 10.36
N HIS A 50 1.27 2.39 9.21
CA HIS A 50 1.88 2.95 8.00
C HIS A 50 2.10 4.46 8.12
N VAL A 51 1.21 5.19 8.80
CA VAL A 51 1.42 6.60 9.14
C VAL A 51 2.68 6.76 9.98
N HIS A 52 2.88 5.91 10.99
CA HIS A 52 4.10 5.94 11.81
C HIS A 52 5.35 5.68 10.96
N VAL A 53 5.32 4.68 10.08
CA VAL A 53 6.43 4.39 9.16
C VAL A 53 6.70 5.57 8.22
N ALA A 54 5.65 6.15 7.63
CA ALA A 54 5.77 7.31 6.74
C ALA A 54 6.37 8.52 7.49
N PHE A 55 5.92 8.77 8.72
CA PHE A 55 6.48 9.83 9.56
C PHE A 55 7.97 9.62 9.83
N VAL A 56 8.37 8.40 10.20
CA VAL A 56 9.78 8.09 10.51
C VAL A 56 10.68 8.17 9.28
N ILE A 57 10.18 7.77 8.10
CA ILE A 57 10.97 7.76 6.87
C ILE A 57 11.09 9.16 6.26
N PHE A 58 9.99 9.91 6.23
CA PHE A 58 9.88 11.14 5.46
C PHE A 58 9.97 12.42 6.29
N ASP A 59 9.65 12.37 7.59
CA ASP A 59 9.51 13.55 8.46
C ASP A 59 8.62 14.66 7.88
N ASP A 60 7.67 14.29 7.00
CA ASP A 60 6.76 15.21 6.33
C ASP A 60 5.31 14.88 6.68
N LEU A 61 4.67 15.80 7.43
CA LEU A 61 3.28 15.69 7.87
C LEU A 61 2.29 15.58 6.70
N SER A 62 2.62 16.11 5.52
CA SER A 62 1.73 16.04 4.35
C SER A 62 1.58 14.62 3.79
N THR A 63 2.47 13.70 4.17
CA THR A 63 2.42 12.29 3.76
C THR A 63 1.49 11.44 4.62
N LEU A 64 1.17 11.90 5.84
CA LEU A 64 0.44 11.10 6.84
C LEU A 64 -1.02 10.89 6.46
N PHE A 65 -1.73 11.96 6.09
CA PHE A 65 -3.15 11.88 5.77
C PHE A 65 -3.43 11.00 4.54
N PRO A 66 -2.74 11.17 3.38
CA PRO A 66 -2.91 10.27 2.24
C PRO A 66 -2.65 8.80 2.60
N THR A 67 -1.59 8.53 3.37
CA THR A 67 -1.24 7.18 3.82
C THR A 67 -2.35 6.55 4.64
N PHE A 68 -2.90 7.28 5.64
CA PHE A 68 -4.03 6.79 6.42
C PHE A 68 -5.28 6.56 5.55
N CYS A 69 -5.60 7.54 4.69
CA CYS A 69 -6.77 7.48 3.82
C CYS A 69 -6.79 6.25 2.93
N PHE A 70 -5.64 5.82 2.41
CA PHE A 70 -5.56 4.60 1.62
C PHE A 70 -6.10 3.37 2.38
N PHE A 71 -5.59 3.10 3.59
CA PHE A 71 -6.03 1.95 4.37
C PHE A 71 -7.47 2.08 4.81
N PHE A 72 -7.89 3.29 5.19
CA PHE A 72 -9.27 3.55 5.61
C PHE A 72 -10.27 3.31 4.48
N LEU A 73 -10.01 3.83 3.28
CA LEU A 73 -10.86 3.62 2.09
C LEU A 73 -10.92 2.14 1.70
N HIS A 74 -9.80 1.41 1.77
CA HIS A 74 -9.77 -0.03 1.49
C HIS A 74 -10.54 -0.84 2.53
N GLY A 75 -10.50 -0.41 3.80
CA GLY A 75 -11.31 -0.98 4.87
C GLY A 75 -12.81 -0.77 4.63
N ILE A 76 -13.22 0.44 4.23
CA ILE A 76 -14.61 0.73 3.84
C ILE A 76 -15.03 -0.14 2.65
N ALA A 77 -14.20 -0.22 1.60
CA ALA A 77 -14.51 -1.05 0.43
C ALA A 77 -14.70 -2.53 0.80
N CYS A 78 -13.85 -3.08 1.67
CA CYS A 78 -14.01 -4.44 2.20
C CYS A 78 -15.32 -4.60 2.99
N CYS A 79 -15.71 -3.59 3.76
CA CYS A 79 -16.97 -3.60 4.51
C CYS A 79 -18.17 -3.56 3.56
N VAL A 80 -18.16 -2.70 2.55
CA VAL A 80 -19.21 -2.65 1.53
C VAL A 80 -19.32 -4.02 0.85
N GLU A 81 -18.22 -4.56 0.31
CA GLU A 81 -18.19 -5.90 -0.31
C GLU A 81 -18.70 -7.01 0.61
N ALA A 82 -18.51 -6.90 1.92
CA ALA A 82 -18.98 -7.90 2.87
C ALA A 82 -20.48 -7.85 3.16
N ASN A 83 -21.10 -6.69 2.99
CA ASN A 83 -22.52 -6.48 3.29
C ASN A 83 -23.38 -6.33 2.02
N THR A 84 -22.76 -6.16 0.85
CA THR A 84 -23.45 -6.14 -0.44
C THR A 84 -23.28 -7.45 -1.19
N ASN A 85 -24.37 -8.03 -1.66
CA ASN A 85 -24.32 -9.19 -2.53
C ASN A 85 -24.14 -8.75 -4.00
N MET A 86 -22.89 -8.50 -4.41
CA MET A 86 -22.59 -8.08 -5.78
C MET A 86 -22.63 -9.26 -6.74
N GLN A 87 -23.74 -9.40 -7.47
CA GLN A 87 -23.95 -10.42 -8.51
C GLN A 87 -23.48 -9.92 -9.88
N PHE A 88 -22.20 -9.55 -10.00
CA PHE A 88 -21.61 -9.20 -11.29
C PHE A 88 -20.81 -10.36 -11.88
N ASP A 89 -20.69 -10.36 -13.21
CA ASP A 89 -19.81 -11.25 -13.95
C ASP A 89 -18.36 -11.14 -13.48
N GLU A 90 -17.60 -12.22 -13.61
CA GLU A 90 -16.21 -12.31 -13.14
C GLU A 90 -15.32 -11.21 -13.73
N HIS A 91 -15.47 -10.93 -15.03
CA HIS A 91 -14.66 -9.92 -15.71
C HIS A 91 -14.96 -8.52 -15.16
N VAL A 92 -16.23 -8.22 -14.90
CA VAL A 92 -16.66 -6.94 -14.33
C VAL A 92 -16.07 -6.76 -12.93
N ARG A 93 -16.16 -7.77 -12.06
CA ARG A 93 -15.58 -7.68 -10.71
C ARG A 93 -14.07 -7.54 -10.74
N TRP A 94 -13.40 -8.26 -11.64
CA TRP A 94 -11.96 -8.11 -11.86
C TRP A 94 -11.63 -6.66 -12.23
N VAL A 95 -12.31 -6.09 -13.23
CA VAL A 95 -12.06 -4.71 -13.66
C VAL A 95 -12.30 -3.72 -12.51
N LEU A 96 -13.44 -3.82 -11.82
CA LEU A 96 -13.76 -2.95 -10.68
C LEU A 96 -12.70 -3.01 -9.58
N THR A 97 -12.25 -4.22 -9.25
CA THR A 97 -11.21 -4.43 -8.23
C THR A 97 -9.90 -3.74 -8.62
N HIS A 98 -9.44 -3.93 -9.86
CA HIS A 98 -8.14 -3.36 -10.29
C HIS A 98 -8.23 -1.85 -10.52
N ILE A 99 -9.35 -1.34 -11.05
CA ILE A 99 -9.58 0.10 -11.17
C ILE A 99 -9.56 0.75 -9.79
N PHE A 100 -10.25 0.18 -8.80
CA PHE A 100 -10.21 0.71 -7.43
C PHE A 100 -8.79 0.74 -6.88
N LEU A 101 -8.04 -0.37 -7.00
CA LEU A 101 -6.64 -0.43 -6.55
C LEU A 101 -5.76 0.61 -7.24
N LEU A 102 -5.93 0.83 -8.54
CA LEU A 102 -5.15 1.80 -9.32
C LEU A 102 -5.49 3.24 -8.95
N ILE A 103 -6.77 3.56 -8.76
CA ILE A 103 -7.22 4.90 -8.39
C ILE A 103 -6.73 5.28 -6.99
N THR A 104 -6.70 4.33 -6.05
CA THR A 104 -6.25 4.61 -4.68
C THR A 104 -4.74 4.50 -4.50
N ALA A 105 -4.01 3.81 -5.39
CA ALA A 105 -2.56 3.64 -5.30
C ALA A 105 -1.75 4.95 -5.10
N PRO A 106 -2.07 6.08 -5.75
CA PRO A 106 -1.38 7.35 -5.52
C PRO A 106 -1.42 7.84 -4.06
N LEU A 107 -2.43 7.45 -3.28
CA LEU A 107 -2.50 7.80 -1.85
C LEU A 107 -1.36 7.17 -1.03
N MET A 108 -0.85 6.01 -1.46
CA MET A 108 0.30 5.35 -0.84
C MET A 108 1.62 5.65 -1.53
N ILE A 109 1.64 5.64 -2.86
CA ILE A 109 2.87 5.77 -3.64
C ILE A 109 3.28 7.25 -3.79
N GLY A 110 2.31 8.17 -3.80
CA GLY A 110 2.53 9.61 -3.95
C GLY A 110 3.55 10.19 -2.99
N PRO A 111 3.49 9.91 -1.68
CA PRO A 111 4.54 10.28 -0.72
C PRO A 111 5.96 9.87 -1.14
N PHE A 112 6.16 8.62 -1.59
CA PHE A 112 7.46 8.13 -2.03
C PHE A 112 7.95 8.86 -3.28
N ILE A 113 7.04 9.21 -4.19
CA ILE A 113 7.39 9.98 -5.40
C ILE A 113 7.77 11.41 -5.03
N LYS A 114 6.99 12.07 -4.18
CA LYS A 114 7.25 13.44 -3.72
C LYS A 114 8.61 13.52 -3.03
N GLU A 115 8.79 12.74 -1.98
CA GLU A 115 10.02 12.77 -1.17
C GLU A 115 11.21 12.19 -1.92
N GLY A 116 11.01 11.16 -2.74
CA GLY A 116 12.06 10.64 -3.62
C GLY A 116 12.54 11.69 -4.63
N SER A 117 11.64 12.50 -5.18
CA SER A 117 12.01 13.59 -6.09
C SER A 117 12.78 14.71 -5.37
N VAL A 118 12.44 15.00 -4.12
CA VAL A 118 13.17 15.96 -3.29
C VAL A 118 14.56 15.41 -2.96
N PHE A 119 14.64 14.16 -2.53
CA PHE A 119 15.90 13.47 -2.24
C PHE A 119 16.85 13.47 -3.45
N LEU A 120 16.37 13.13 -4.65
CA LEU A 120 17.20 13.10 -5.86
C LEU A 120 17.64 14.49 -6.32
N LYS A 121 16.87 15.55 -6.03
CA LYS A 121 17.29 16.93 -6.28
C LYS A 121 18.39 17.38 -5.32
N LEU A 122 18.31 16.94 -4.06
CA LEU A 122 19.31 17.24 -3.02
C LEU A 122 20.55 16.34 -3.13
N ASN A 123 20.39 15.13 -3.67
CA ASN A 123 21.41 14.11 -3.85
C ASN A 123 21.37 13.63 -5.31
N PRO A 124 21.77 14.47 -6.27
CA PRO A 124 21.81 14.06 -7.66
C PRO A 124 22.70 12.81 -7.76
N PRO A 125 22.18 11.67 -8.26
CA PRO A 125 23.00 10.50 -8.41
C PRO A 125 24.12 10.80 -9.41
N PRO A 126 25.30 10.19 -9.23
CA PRO A 126 26.48 10.50 -10.03
C PRO A 126 26.21 10.33 -11.53
N LEU A 127 25.23 9.49 -11.92
CA LEU A 127 24.78 9.24 -13.29
C LEU A 127 24.43 10.48 -14.12
N PHE A 128 24.13 11.63 -13.50
CA PHE A 128 23.71 12.85 -14.21
C PHE A 128 24.85 13.84 -14.49
N ASP A 129 26.07 13.57 -14.02
CA ASP A 129 27.26 14.29 -14.47
C ASP A 129 27.89 13.58 -15.67
N ASN A 130 28.25 14.34 -16.72
CA ASN A 130 29.02 13.82 -17.87
C ASN A 130 30.40 13.27 -17.45
N GLU A 131 30.82 13.57 -16.22
CA GLU A 131 32.05 13.15 -15.53
C GLU A 131 31.84 11.90 -14.66
N TRP A 132 30.74 11.14 -14.78
CA TRP A 132 30.53 9.88 -14.04
C TRP A 132 30.96 8.61 -14.80
N ILE A 133 31.14 8.75 -16.13
CA ILE A 133 31.80 7.76 -16.99
C ILE A 133 33.32 8.01 -17.13
N PRO A 134 34.12 8.49 -16.15
CA PRO A 134 35.56 8.53 -16.32
C PRO A 134 36.08 7.17 -15.86
N LYS A 135 36.56 6.40 -16.84
CA LYS A 135 37.59 5.37 -16.64
C LYS A 135 37.15 4.10 -15.92
N LEU A 136 36.02 3.50 -16.30
CA LEU A 136 36.04 2.02 -16.30
C LEU A 136 37.19 1.61 -17.22
N PRO A 137 38.24 0.91 -16.73
CA PRO A 137 39.26 0.40 -17.62
C PRO A 137 38.55 -0.49 -18.62
N LEU A 138 38.46 -0.04 -19.87
CA LEU A 138 37.96 -0.90 -20.94
C LEU A 138 38.93 -2.08 -21.00
N PRO A 139 38.49 -3.31 -20.67
CA PRO A 139 39.37 -4.45 -20.77
C PRO A 139 39.82 -4.56 -22.23
N ASN A 140 41.13 -4.61 -22.47
CA ASN A 140 41.75 -4.79 -23.80
C ASN A 140 41.45 -6.17 -24.44
N PHE A 141 40.42 -6.87 -23.95
CA PHE A 141 40.03 -8.22 -24.34
C PHE A 141 38.77 -8.26 -25.22
N CYS A 142 38.22 -7.11 -25.65
CA CYS A 142 37.19 -7.08 -26.68
C CYS A 142 37.84 -6.89 -28.06
N PRO A 143 37.83 -7.90 -28.94
CA PRO A 143 38.29 -7.80 -30.33
C PRO A 143 37.36 -6.97 -31.22
#